data_AF-A0A535BKC5-F1
#
_entry.id   AF-A0A535BKC5-F1
#
_cell.length_a   1.000
_cell.length_b   1.000
_cell.length_c   1.000
_cell.angle_alpha   90.00
_cell.angle_beta   90.00
_cell.angle_gamma   90.00
#
_symmetry.space_group_name_H-M   'P 1'
#
loop_
_entity.id
_entity.type
_entity.pdbx_description
1 polymer ?
#
loop_
_entity_poly.entity_id
_entity_poly.type
_entity_poly.pdbx_seq_one_letter_code
_entity_poly.pdbx_strand_id
1 'polypeptide(L)'
;MSQNTFHVSLYVRDLAAATERYRKILGIEPAKVRDDYVKFELADPPAVVSLNLGGAPGSVGHLGIRYPGTGEVASEMVRVK
;
A
#
# COMPACT_ATOMS: atom_id res chain seq x y z
N MET A 1 12.40 18.08 -0.85
CA MET A 1 12.07 17.31 -2.06
C MET A 1 10.75 16.61 -1.80
N SER A 2 9.79 16.71 -2.71
CA SER A 2 8.51 16.02 -2.58
C SER A 2 8.77 14.52 -2.57
N GLN A 3 8.61 13.85 -1.42
CA GLN A 3 8.89 12.42 -1.31
C GLN A 3 7.77 11.62 -1.97
N ASN A 4 8.14 10.71 -2.86
CA ASN A 4 7.22 9.69 -3.34
C ASN A 4 7.01 8.64 -2.24
N THR A 5 5.91 7.89 -2.32
CA THR A 5 5.61 6.81 -1.36
C THR A 5 5.51 5.50 -2.13
N PHE A 6 6.25 4.47 -1.71
CA PHE A 6 6.07 3.14 -2.30
C PHE A 6 4.71 2.58 -1.91
N HIS A 7 4.06 1.86 -2.81
CA HIS A 7 2.83 1.14 -2.52
C HIS A 7 3.05 -0.34 -2.78
N VAL A 8 2.87 -1.14 -1.74
CA VAL A 8 2.90 -2.60 -1.80
C VAL A 8 1.52 -3.14 -1.45
N SER A 9 0.91 -3.85 -2.40
CA SER A 9 -0.36 -4.51 -2.22
C SER A 9 -0.16 -6.02 -2.08
N LEU A 10 -0.78 -6.62 -1.05
CA LEU A 10 -0.67 -8.04 -0.73
C LEU A 10 -2.05 -8.68 -0.72
N TYR A 11 -2.12 -9.91 -1.21
CA TYR A 11 -3.31 -10.75 -1.03
C TYR A 11 -3.22 -11.52 0.27
N VAL A 12 -4.31 -11.51 1.04
CA VAL A 12 -4.42 -12.19 2.32
C VAL A 12 -5.57 -13.18 2.32
N ARG A 13 -5.46 -14.23 3.11
CA ARG A 13 -6.51 -15.24 3.26
C ARG A 13 -7.69 -14.72 4.07
N ASP A 14 -7.38 -14.00 5.15
CA ASP A 14 -8.32 -13.47 6.11
C ASP A 14 -7.89 -12.04 6.44
N LEU A 15 -8.78 -11.09 6.15
CA LEU A 15 -8.48 -9.67 6.28
C LEU A 15 -8.40 -9.24 7.74
N ALA A 16 -9.23 -9.78 8.63
CA ALA A 16 -9.25 -9.43 10.05
C ALA A 16 -7.97 -9.94 10.73
N ALA A 17 -7.63 -11.22 10.54
CA ALA A 17 -6.42 -11.82 11.09
C ALA A 17 -5.15 -11.14 10.53
N ALA A 18 -5.13 -10.80 9.25
CA ALA A 18 -4.01 -10.07 8.66
C ALA A 18 -3.91 -8.65 9.22
N THR A 19 -5.03 -7.94 9.39
CA THR A 19 -5.04 -6.58 9.97
C THR A 19 -4.41 -6.58 11.36
N GLU A 20 -4.82 -7.50 12.24
CA GLU A 20 -4.25 -7.59 13.58
C GLU A 20 -2.75 -7.94 13.56
N ARG A 21 -2.33 -8.78 12.62
CA ARG A 21 -0.90 -9.09 12.44
C ARG A 21 -0.11 -7.87 11.96
N TYR A 22 -0.59 -7.15 10.96
CA TYR A 22 0.10 -5.98 10.41
C TYR A 22 0.07 -4.78 11.34
N ARG A 23 -0.97 -4.61 12.17
CA ARG A 23 -0.95 -3.64 13.29
C ARG A 23 0.23 -3.89 14.23
N LYS A 24 0.48 -5.14 14.60
CA LYS A 24 1.62 -5.53 15.45
C LYS A 24 2.98 -5.33 14.77
N ILE A 25 3.07 -5.69 13.49
CA ILE A 25 4.33 -5.56 12.72
C ILE A 25 4.68 -4.09 12.50
N LEU A 26 3.69 -3.27 12.12
CA LEU A 26 3.91 -1.88 11.73
C LEU A 26 3.82 -0.91 12.92
N GLY A 27 3.25 -1.34 14.05
CA GLY A 27 3.09 -0.51 15.25
C GLY A 27 2.11 0.65 15.07
N ILE A 28 1.25 0.61 14.06
CA ILE A 28 0.29 1.67 13.72
C ILE A 28 -1.09 1.09 13.40
N GLU A 29 -2.10 1.93 13.54
CA GLU A 29 -3.46 1.64 13.09
C GLU A 29 -3.59 1.73 11.57
N PRO A 30 -4.54 0.98 10.96
CA PRO A 30 -4.85 1.17 9.55
C PRO A 30 -5.38 2.58 9.30
N ALA A 31 -4.87 3.23 8.26
CA ALA A 31 -5.39 4.49 7.76
C ALA A 31 -6.77 4.33 7.08
N LYS A 32 -7.13 3.11 6.66
CA LYS A 32 -8.43 2.81 6.06
C LYS A 32 -8.79 1.33 6.19
N VAL A 33 -10.06 1.05 6.49
CA VAL A 33 -10.64 -0.30 6.54
C VAL A 33 -11.93 -0.33 5.73
N ARG A 34 -12.13 -1.41 4.98
CA ARG A 34 -13.33 -1.81 4.24
C ARG A 34 -13.46 -3.33 4.32
N ASP A 35 -14.59 -3.87 3.87
CA ASP A 35 -14.91 -5.29 3.97
C ASP A 35 -13.92 -6.21 3.24
N ASP A 36 -13.32 -5.73 2.14
CA ASP A 36 -12.39 -6.47 1.28
C ASP A 36 -10.98 -5.87 1.24
N TYR A 37 -10.73 -4.80 2.01
CA TYR A 37 -9.55 -3.96 1.86
C TYR A 37 -9.12 -3.25 3.14
N VAL A 38 -7.83 -3.31 3.46
CA VAL A 38 -7.21 -2.56 4.56
C VAL A 38 -5.95 -1.86 4.08
N LYS A 39 -5.71 -0.63 4.54
CA LYS A 39 -4.54 0.18 4.18
C LYS A 39 -3.84 0.72 5.41
N PHE A 40 -2.52 0.62 5.41
CA PHE A 40 -1.61 1.30 6.33
C PHE A 40 -0.80 2.34 5.57
N GLU A 41 -0.50 3.46 6.23
CA GLU A 41 0.39 4.50 5.72
C GLU A 41 1.51 4.75 6.73
N LEU A 42 2.74 4.47 6.31
CA LEU A 42 3.95 4.63 7.09
C LEU A 42 4.62 5.95 6.69
N ALA A 43 5.14 6.67 7.68
CA ALA A 43 5.87 7.91 7.46
C ALA A 43 7.38 7.69 7.23
N ASP A 44 7.98 6.68 7.88
CA ASP A 44 9.42 6.43 7.83
C ASP A 44 9.76 4.92 7.83
N PRO A 45 10.24 4.35 6.71
CA PRO A 45 10.27 4.97 5.38
C PRO A 45 8.85 5.17 4.83
N PRO A 46 8.61 6.17 3.94
CA PRO A 46 7.31 6.38 3.32
C PRO A 46 6.82 5.16 2.54
N ALA A 47 5.79 4.48 3.06
CA ALA A 47 5.19 3.32 2.42
C ALA A 47 3.67 3.25 2.64
N VAL A 48 2.95 2.85 1.60
CA VAL A 48 1.57 2.39 1.67
C VAL A 48 1.59 0.86 1.61
N VAL A 49 1.02 0.21 2.61
CA VAL A 49 0.82 -1.24 2.61
C VAL A 49 -0.67 -1.51 2.56
N SER A 50 -1.15 -2.22 1.54
CA SER A 50 -2.56 -2.62 1.44
C SER A 50 -2.75 -4.12 1.45
N LEU A 51 -3.76 -4.58 2.17
CA LEU A 51 -4.17 -5.97 2.29
C LEU A 51 -5.52 -6.14 1.57
N ASN A 52 -5.62 -7.16 0.72
CA ASN A 52 -6.79 -7.37 -0.15
C ASN A 52 -7.19 -8.85 -0.15
N LEU A 53 -8.48 -9.12 -0.37
CA LEU A 53 -8.98 -10.46 -0.67
C LEU A 53 -8.95 -10.74 -2.19
N GLY A 54 -9.28 -11.97 -2.58
CA GLY A 54 -9.55 -12.33 -3.98
C GLY A 54 -8.36 -12.81 -4.82
N GLY A 55 -7.14 -12.82 -4.27
CA GLY A 55 -5.96 -13.41 -4.91
C GLY A 55 -5.34 -14.55 -4.11
N ALA A 56 -4.22 -15.09 -4.60
CA ALA A 56 -3.47 -16.14 -3.90
C ALA A 56 -2.88 -15.61 -2.58
N PRO A 57 -3.28 -16.11 -1.40
CA PRO A 57 -2.79 -15.57 -0.14
C PRO A 57 -1.26 -15.64 0.00
N GLY A 58 -0.66 -14.54 0.46
CA GLY A 58 0.78 -14.41 0.61
C GLY A 58 1.52 -13.94 -0.65
N SER A 59 0.82 -13.71 -1.76
CA SER A 59 1.41 -13.14 -2.97
C SER A 59 1.29 -11.61 -3.01
N VAL A 60 2.13 -11.00 -3.86
CA VAL A 60 2.00 -9.59 -4.22
C VAL A 60 0.81 -9.43 -5.15
N GLY A 61 -0.08 -8.48 -4.82
CA GLY A 61 -1.17 -8.06 -5.70
C GLY A 61 -0.71 -7.09 -6.76
N HIS A 62 -0.14 -5.96 -6.35
CA HIS A 62 0.48 -4.98 -7.25
C HIS A 62 1.51 -4.13 -6.50
N LEU A 63 2.32 -3.41 -7.27
CA LEU A 63 3.29 -2.43 -6.79
C LEU A 63 2.99 -1.07 -7.42
N GLY A 64 3.31 0.01 -6.71
CA GLY A 64 3.12 1.36 -7.20
C GLY A 64 4.03 2.39 -6.56
N ILE A 65 4.07 3.58 -7.16
CA ILE A 65 4.74 4.76 -6.62
C ILE A 65 3.70 5.88 -6.57
N ARG A 66 3.36 6.33 -5.35
CA ARG A 66 2.46 7.47 -5.14
C ARG A 66 3.27 8.76 -5.26
N TYR A 67 2.86 9.61 -6.20
CA TYR A 67 3.39 10.95 -6.37
C TYR A 67 2.54 11.99 -5.63
N PRO A 68 3.10 13.17 -5.32
CA PRO A 68 2.38 14.27 -4.68
C PRO A 68 1.22 14.81 -5.53
N GLY A 69 1.34 14.72 -6.86
CA GLY A 69 0.39 15.29 -7.79
C GLY A 69 0.40 14.60 -9.15
N THR A 70 -0.62 14.92 -9.95
CA THR A 70 -0.80 14.38 -11.30
C THR A 70 0.23 14.93 -12.29
N GLY A 71 0.74 16.14 -12.06
CA GLY A 71 1.79 16.75 -12.87
C GLY A 71 3.09 15.94 -12.82
N GLU A 72 3.50 15.52 -11.63
CA GLU A 72 4.67 14.66 -11.43
C GLU A 72 4.47 13.30 -12.11
N VAL A 73 3.29 12.68 -11.97
CA VAL A 73 2.99 11.42 -12.69
C VAL A 73 3.17 11.61 -14.21
N ALA A 74 2.65 12.70 -14.77
CA ALA A 74 2.77 12.98 -16.20
C ALA A 74 4.23 13.19 -16.63
N SER A 75 5.02 13.95 -15.85
CA SER A 75 6.45 14.15 -16.11
C SER A 75 7.23 12.83 -16.10
N GLU A 76 6.94 11.96 -15.14
CA GLU A 76 7.60 10.67 -14.99
C GLU A 76 7.22 9.70 -16.11
N MET A 77 5.96 9.71 -16.55
CA MET A 77 5.49 8.95 -17.71
C MET A 77 6.15 9.38 -19.02
N VAL A 78 6.53 10.66 -19.16
CA VAL A 78 7.31 11.12 -20.31
C VAL A 78 8.75 10.60 -20.22
N ARG A 79 9.37 10.61 -19.03
CA ARG A 79 10.75 10.15 -18.83
C ARG A 79 10.96 8.67 -19.13
N VAL A 80 9.99 7.81 -18.77
CA VAL A 80 10.12 6.34 -18.89
C VAL A 80 9.60 5.77 -20.21
N LYS A 81 9.11 6.63 -21.11
CA LYS A 81 8.82 6.26 -22.50
C LYS A 81 10.07 6.26 -23.34
#